data_AF-A0A136M2V7-F1
#
_entry.id   AF-A0A136M2V7-F1
#
_cell.length_a   1.000
_cell.length_b   1.000
_cell.length_c   1.000
_cell.angle_alpha   90.00
_cell.angle_beta   90.00
_cell.angle_gamma   90.00
#
_symmetry.space_group_name_H-M   'P 1'
#
loop_
_entity.id
_entity.type
_entity.pdbx_description
1 polymer ?
#
loop_
_entity_poly.entity_id
_entity_poly.type
_entity_poly.pdbx_seq_one_letter_code
_entity_poly.pdbx_strand_id
1 'polypeptide(L)' 'MHGVGYYQEEGQAKRILRKGDVIKCPANVPHWHGASADTAFAHVAITNRHLGETVWLNEVTDEEYKQ' A
#
# COMPACT_ATOMS: atom_id res chain seq x y z
N MET A 1 7.50 -3.95 -19.54
CA MET A 1 7.22 -4.43 -18.18
C MET A 1 7.05 -3.20 -17.29
N HIS A 2 5.81 -2.74 -17.08
CA HIS A 2 5.51 -1.66 -16.12
C HIS A 2 4.73 -2.31 -14.99
N GLY A 3 5.29 -2.35 -13.78
CA GLY A 3 4.60 -2.92 -12.63
C GLY A 3 3.42 -2.06 -12.22
N VAL A 4 2.29 -2.71 -11.92
CA VAL A 4 1.09 -2.08 -11.37
C VAL A 4 0.93 -2.54 -9.93
N GLY A 5 0.75 -1.59 -9.03
CA GLY A 5 0.55 -1.86 -7.60
C GLY A 5 -0.80 -1.36 -7.11
N TYR A 6 -1.12 -1.70 -5.87
CA TYR A 6 -2.27 -1.21 -5.13
C TYR A 6 -1.81 -0.51 -3.85
N TYR A 7 -2.59 0.48 -3.43
CA TYR A 7 -2.52 1.12 -2.12
C TYR A 7 -3.93 1.37 -1.62
N GLN A 8 -4.21 1.10 -0.35
CA GLN A 8 -5.51 1.37 0.24
C GLN A 8 -5.35 1.75 1.71
N GLU A 9 -6.04 2.83 2.10
CA GLU A 9 -6.29 3.18 3.50
C GLU A 9 -7.58 2.50 3.97
N GLU A 10 -7.66 2.12 5.24
CA GLU A 10 -8.83 1.44 5.78
C GLU A 10 -10.13 2.23 5.54
N GLY A 11 -11.14 1.55 4.99
CA GLY A 11 -12.43 2.15 4.63
C GLY A 11 -12.42 3.05 3.38
N GLN A 12 -11.28 3.20 2.69
CA GLN A 12 -11.17 3.97 1.45
C GLN A 12 -11.10 3.06 0.21
N ALA A 13 -11.38 3.65 -0.96
CA ALA A 13 -11.21 2.94 -2.23
C ALA A 13 -9.74 2.64 -2.52
N LYS A 14 -9.48 1.44 -3.05
CA LYS A 14 -8.15 1.03 -3.52
C LYS A 14 -7.66 1.94 -4.65
N ARG A 15 -6.41 2.38 -4.55
CA ARG A 15 -5.73 3.22 -5.54
C ARG A 15 -4.78 2.36 -6.37
N ILE A 16 -4.85 2.52 -7.69
CA ILE A 16 -3.93 1.86 -8.63
C ILE A 16 -2.66 2.70 -8.73
N LEU A 17 -1.50 2.06 -8.50
CA LEU A 17 -0.18 2.67 -8.58
C LEU A 17 0.53 2.27 -9.88
N ARG A 18 1.19 3.25 -10.49
CA ARG A 18 2.03 3.10 -11.69
C ARG A 18 3.38 3.75 -11.47
N LYS A 19 4.33 3.42 -12.36
CA LYS A 19 5.68 3.99 -12.33
C LYS A 19 5.62 5.53 -12.31
N GLY A 20 6.23 6.12 -11.29
CA GLY A 20 6.30 7.58 -11.10
C GLY A 20 5.29 8.12 -10.10
N ASP A 21 4.29 7.33 -9.69
CA ASP A 21 3.34 7.75 -8.67
C ASP A 21 4.02 7.88 -7.30
N VAL A 22 3.54 8.85 -6.51
CA VAL A 22 3.99 9.10 -5.14
C VAL A 22 2.79 9.04 -4.21
N ILE A 23 2.91 8.26 -3.14
CA ILE A 23 1.91 8.15 -2.09
C ILE A 23 2.49 8.71 -0.80
N LYS A 24 1.77 9.63 -0.18
CA LYS A 24 2.04 10.10 1.17
C LYS A 24 1.10 9.36 2.12
N CYS A 25 1.65 8.48 2.96
CA CYS A 25 0.90 7.81 4.01
C CYS A 25 0.83 8.73 5.24
N PRO A 26 -0.36 9.17 5.66
CA PRO A 26 -0.49 9.95 6.89
C PRO A 26 -0.13 9.13 8.12
N ALA A 27 0.33 9.79 9.18
CA ALA A 27 0.65 9.12 10.44
C ALA A 27 -0.60 8.50 11.07
N ASN A 28 -0.46 7.32 11.66
CA ASN A 28 -1.51 6.58 12.35
C ASN A 28 -2.74 6.23 11.49
N VAL A 29 -2.61 6.22 10.16
CA VAL A 29 -3.66 5.73 9.24
C VAL A 29 -3.33 4.30 8.83
N PRO A 30 -4.16 3.30 9.21
CA PRO A 30 -4.01 1.93 8.73
C PRO A 30 -4.10 1.87 7.21
N HIS A 31 -3.12 1.21 6.59
CA HIS A 31 -3.05 1.05 5.15
C HIS A 31 -2.26 -0.19 4.76
N TRP A 32 -2.44 -0.63 3.52
CA TRP A 32 -1.62 -1.63 2.88
C TRP A 32 -1.22 -1.21 1.46
N HIS A 33 -0.16 -1.83 0.96
CA HIS A 33 0.27 -1.68 -0.43
C HIS A 33 0.91 -2.97 -0.93
N GLY A 34 0.72 -3.28 -2.21
CA GLY A 34 1.21 -4.53 -2.79
C GLY A 34 1.11 -4.57 -4.30
N ALA A 35 1.48 -5.70 -4.89
CA ALA A 35 1.34 -5.92 -6.32
C ALA A 35 -0.14 -5.99 -6.73
N SER A 36 -0.41 -5.63 -7.98
CA SER A 36 -1.69 -5.97 -8.62
C SER A 36 -1.84 -7.48 -8.82
N ALA A 37 -3.06 -7.92 -9.16
CA ALA A 37 -3.33 -9.34 -9.38
C ALA A 37 -2.57 -9.91 -10.59
N ASP A 38 -2.26 -9.06 -11.57
CA ASP A 38 -1.74 -9.48 -12.87
C ASP A 38 -0.24 -9.21 -13.06
N THR A 39 0.34 -8.32 -12.24
CA THR A 39 1.72 -7.85 -12.45
C THR A 39 2.48 -7.68 -11.14
N ALA A 40 3.76 -8.08 -11.16
CA ALA A 40 4.70 -7.74 -10.10
C ALA A 40 4.89 -6.22 -9.98
N PHE A 41 5.12 -5.76 -8.75
CA PHE A 41 5.28 -4.35 -8.42
C PHE A 41 6.50 -4.15 -7.53
N ALA A 42 7.23 -3.05 -7.75
CA ALA A 42 8.35 -2.63 -6.91
C ALA A 42 8.24 -1.13 -6.66
N HIS A 43 8.53 -0.74 -5.42
CA HIS A 43 8.56 0.67 -5.02
C HIS A 43 9.62 0.89 -3.95
N VAL A 44 9.98 2.15 -3.73
CA VAL A 44 10.82 2.58 -2.62
C VAL A 44 9.90 3.06 -1.50
N ALA A 45 10.06 2.52 -0.29
CA ALA A 45 9.38 2.99 0.90
C ALA A 45 10.34 3.83 1.76
N ILE A 46 9.91 5.02 2.16
CA ILE A 46 10.69 5.91 3.02
C ILE A 46 9.86 6.16 4.29
N THR A 47 10.32 5.62 5.41
CA THR A 47 9.60 5.68 6.69
C THR A 47 10.43 6.40 7.72
N ASN A 48 9.86 7.46 8.31
CA ASN A 48 10.47 8.10 9.47
C ASN A 48 10.08 7.35 10.75
N ARG A 49 11.08 6.95 11.55
CA ARG A 49 10.88 6.18 12.79
C ARG A 49 11.03 7.01 14.08
N HIS A 50 11.07 8.34 13.98
CA HIS A 50 11.26 9.17 15.18
C HIS A 50 10.09 9.09 16.19
N LEU A 51 8.89 8.67 15.76
CA LEU A 51 7.70 8.47 16.62
C LEU A 51 7.47 7.00 16.99
N GLY A 52 8.39 6.10 16.66
CA GLY A 52 8.26 4.67 16.93
C GLY A 52 8.31 3.81 15.67
N GLU A 53 8.08 2.52 15.87
CA GLU A 53 8.10 1.51 14.82
C GLU A 53 6.73 1.31 14.18
N THR A 54 6.71 0.59 13.04
CA THR A 54 5.47 0.20 12.38
C THR A 54 4.66 -0.74 13.28
N VAL A 55 3.41 -0.39 13.54
CA VAL A 55 2.44 -1.27 14.18
C VAL A 55 1.82 -2.15 13.09
N TRP A 56 2.06 -3.45 13.17
CA TRP A 56 1.45 -4.44 12.28
C TRP A 56 0.06 -4.82 12.80
N LEU A 57 -0.89 -4.86 11.87
CA LEU A 57 -2.27 -5.27 12.13
C LEU A 57 -2.53 -6.65 11.51
N ASN A 58 -3.79 -6.94 11.20
CA ASN A 58 -4.18 -8.18 10.54
C ASN A 58 -3.68 -8.23 9.08
N GLU A 59 -3.61 -9.44 8.55
CA GLU A 59 -3.41 -9.65 7.11
C GLU A 59 -4.58 -9.08 6.30
N VAL A 60 -4.27 -8.61 5.08
CA VAL A 60 -5.29 -8.22 4.11
C VAL A 60 -5.94 -9.50 3.59
N THR A 61 -7.25 -9.60 3.75
CA THR A 61 -8.00 -10.76 3.29
C THR A 61 -8.08 -10.79 1.76
N ASP A 62 -8.28 -11.97 1.20
CA ASP A 62 -8.56 -12.17 -0.23
C ASP A 62 -9.73 -11.32 -0.73
N GLU A 63 -10.74 -11.08 0.11
CA GLU A 63 -11.91 -10.28 -0.22
C GLU A 63 -11.57 -8.80 -0.31
N GLU A 64 -10.90 -8.24 0.71
CA GLU A 64 -10.40 -6.86 0.70
C GLU A 64 -9.45 -6.61 -0.48
N TYR A 65 -8.58 -7.56 -0.80
CA TYR A 65 -7.66 -7.45 -1.92
C TYR A 65 -8.38 -7.37 -3.28
N LYS A 66 -9.51 -8.07 -3.43
CA LYS A 66 -10.28 -8.15 -4.68
C LYS A 66 -11.22 -6.96 -4.91
N GLN A 67 -11.61 -6.21 -3.86
CA GLN A 67 -12.44 -5.00 -3.95
C GLN A 67 -11.76 -3.86 -4.70
#